data_AF-A0A2N1Z985-F1
#
_entry.id   AF-A0A2N1Z985-F1
#
_cell.length_a   1.000
_cell.length_b   1.000
_cell.length_c   1.000
_cell.angle_alpha   90.00
_cell.angle_beta   90.00
_cell.angle_gamma   90.00
#
_symmetry.space_group_name_H-M   'P 1'
#
loop_
_entity.id
_entity.type
_entity.pdbx_description
1 polymer ?
#
loop_
_entity_poly.entity_id
_entity_poly.type
_entity_poly.pdbx_seq_one_letter_code
_entity_poly.pdbx_strand_id
1 'polypeptide(L)'
;MEIRDGLAASLLADFEMSIGQVPRLLEGLDDPTSNNLLADIDATETLALSLLVFGSTAEAKHYLQKPLTRLSGKTPLHCIKTGANTRDEVIADLIRLIEGYVF
;
A
#
# COMPACT_ATOMS: atom_id res chain seq x y z
N MET A 1 7.85 -8.67 5.95
CA MET A 1 7.06 -8.60 7.21
C MET A 1 5.61 -8.99 6.91
N GLU A 2 4.89 -9.72 7.77
CA GLU A 2 3.46 -10.00 7.53
C GLU A 2 2.60 -8.79 7.96
N ILE A 3 1.84 -8.20 7.03
CA ILE A 3 1.04 -6.98 7.27
C ILE A 3 -0.03 -7.22 8.33
N ARG A 4 -0.63 -8.41 8.32
CA ARG A 4 -1.72 -8.80 9.22
C ARG A 4 -1.29 -8.83 10.68
N ASP A 5 -0.07 -9.26 10.95
CA ASP A 5 0.51 -9.29 12.32
C ASP A 5 0.78 -7.89 12.86
N GLY A 6 1.05 -6.93 11.98
CA GLY A 6 1.29 -5.52 12.33
C GLY A 6 0.02 -4.68 12.47
N LEU A 7 -1.15 -5.20 12.10
CA LEU A 7 -2.42 -4.49 12.16
C LEU A 7 -3.17 -4.75 13.47
N ALA A 8 -3.82 -3.72 14.00
CA ALA A 8 -4.75 -3.90 15.10
C ALA A 8 -5.92 -4.82 14.67
N ALA A 9 -6.35 -5.74 15.54
CA ALA A 9 -7.41 -6.70 15.22
C ALA A 9 -8.73 -6.03 14.77
N SER A 10 -9.01 -4.81 15.25
CA SER A 10 -10.16 -4.01 14.84
C SER A 10 -10.13 -3.57 13.38
N LEU A 11 -8.95 -3.49 12.76
CA LEU A 11 -8.76 -3.04 11.37
C LEU A 11 -8.70 -4.19 10.37
N LEU A 12 -8.70 -5.45 10.82
CA LEU A 12 -8.59 -6.61 9.94
C LEU A 12 -9.78 -6.71 8.97
N ALA A 13 -11.00 -6.45 9.45
CA ALA A 13 -12.20 -6.48 8.61
C ALA A 13 -12.16 -5.38 7.53
N ASP A 14 -11.72 -4.17 7.90
CA ASP A 14 -11.56 -3.06 6.95
C ASP A 14 -10.44 -3.34 5.95
N PHE A 15 -9.35 -3.96 6.39
CA PHE A 15 -8.25 -4.40 5.53
C PHE A 15 -8.72 -5.44 4.49
N GLU A 16 -9.49 -6.44 4.90
CA GLU A 16 -10.07 -7.43 3.98
C GLU A 16 -10.99 -6.77 2.94
N MET A 17 -11.79 -5.77 3.34
CA MET A 17 -12.58 -4.98 2.40
C MET A 17 -11.69 -4.18 1.43
N SER A 18 -10.57 -3.62 1.90
CA SER A 18 -9.62 -2.90 1.06
C SER A 18 -8.96 -3.79 0.01
N ILE A 19 -8.69 -5.07 0.30
CA ILE A 19 -8.17 -6.04 -0.70
C ILE A 19 -9.10 -6.10 -1.92
N GLY A 20 -10.41 -6.15 -1.70
CA GLY A 20 -11.40 -6.17 -2.78
C GLY A 20 -11.42 -4.92 -3.66
N GLN A 21 -10.85 -3.80 -3.19
CA GLN A 21 -10.78 -2.53 -3.92
C GLN A 21 -9.47 -2.33 -4.69
N VAL A 22 -8.46 -3.19 -4.48
CA VAL A 22 -7.16 -3.11 -5.17
C VAL A 22 -7.28 -3.14 -6.70
N PRO A 23 -8.12 -3.97 -7.34
CA PRO A 23 -8.27 -3.96 -8.79
C PRO A 23 -8.70 -2.57 -9.31
N ARG A 24 -9.66 -1.93 -8.65
CA ARG A 24 -10.14 -0.58 -9.02
C ARG A 24 -9.08 0.50 -8.80
N LEU A 25 -8.25 0.35 -7.77
CA LEU A 25 -7.10 1.24 -7.57
C LEU A 25 -6.09 1.12 -8.72
N LEU A 26 -5.78 -0.11 -9.13
CA LEU A 26 -4.84 -0.40 -10.20
C LEU A 26 -5.32 0.09 -11.58
N GLU A 27 -6.61 -0.05 -11.88
CA GLU A 27 -7.23 0.57 -13.07
C GLU A 27 -6.96 2.07 -13.12
N GLY A 28 -6.99 2.74 -11.96
CA GLY A 28 -6.70 4.17 -11.85
C GLY A 28 -5.22 4.54 -11.95
N LEU A 29 -4.27 3.60 -11.85
CA LEU A 29 -2.83 3.89 -11.84
C LEU A 29 -2.21 3.96 -13.25
N ASP A 30 -2.98 3.65 -14.32
CA ASP A 30 -2.53 3.60 -15.72
C ASP A 30 -1.21 2.82 -15.89
N ASP A 31 -1.08 1.71 -15.16
CA ASP A 31 0.17 0.99 -15.04
C ASP A 31 0.17 -0.36 -15.77
N PRO A 32 1.06 -0.60 -16.74
CA PRO A 32 1.06 -1.84 -17.54
C PRO A 32 1.42 -3.10 -16.74
N THR A 33 1.96 -2.96 -15.53
CA THR A 33 2.34 -4.08 -14.65
C THR A 33 1.26 -4.44 -13.64
N SER A 34 0.09 -3.79 -13.69
CA SER A 34 -1.02 -3.99 -12.74
C SER A 34 -1.42 -5.45 -12.57
N ASN A 35 -1.44 -6.24 -13.65
CA ASN A 35 -1.76 -7.67 -13.59
C ASN A 35 -0.71 -8.49 -12.83
N ASN A 36 0.56 -8.09 -12.88
CA ASN A 36 1.63 -8.74 -12.12
C ASN A 36 1.52 -8.42 -10.62
N LEU A 37 1.05 -7.22 -10.29
CA LEU A 37 0.82 -6.82 -8.90
C LEU A 37 -0.35 -7.60 -8.27
N LEU A 38 -1.40 -7.90 -9.03
CA LEU A 38 -2.52 -8.73 -8.56
C LEU A 38 -2.14 -10.21 -8.33
N ALA A 39 -1.15 -10.71 -9.06
CA ALA A 39 -0.63 -12.07 -8.87
C ALA A 39 0.33 -12.19 -7.68
N ASP A 40 0.87 -11.06 -7.21
CA ASP A 40 1.75 -10.96 -6.06
C ASP A 40 0.92 -10.62 -4.81
N ILE A 41 0.78 -11.60 -3.90
CA ILE A 41 -0.03 -11.46 -2.68
C ILE A 41 0.48 -10.30 -1.82
N ASP A 42 1.79 -10.25 -1.59
CA ASP A 42 2.41 -9.23 -0.74
C ASP A 42 2.25 -7.83 -1.36
N ALA A 43 2.34 -7.72 -2.69
CA ALA A 43 2.07 -6.44 -3.37
C ALA A 43 0.61 -6.03 -3.26
N THR A 44 -0.31 -6.97 -3.45
CA THR A 44 -1.76 -6.76 -3.30
C THR A 44 -2.10 -6.31 -1.89
N GLU A 45 -1.57 -6.98 -0.87
CA GLU A 45 -1.77 -6.62 0.53
C GLU A 45 -1.19 -5.24 0.86
N THR A 46 -0.03 -4.87 0.30
CA THR A 46 0.55 -3.53 0.51
C THR A 46 -0.32 -2.42 -0.14
N LEU A 47 -0.90 -2.70 -1.30
CA LEU A 47 -1.85 -1.79 -1.96
C LEU A 47 -3.15 -1.67 -1.16
N ALA A 48 -3.66 -2.78 -0.63
CA ALA A 48 -4.82 -2.80 0.27
C ALA A 48 -4.55 -1.99 1.55
N LEU A 49 -3.35 -2.11 2.11
CA LEU A 49 -2.93 -1.33 3.28
C LEU A 49 -2.95 0.18 2.96
N SER A 50 -2.49 0.57 1.77
CA SER A 50 -2.57 1.96 1.32
C SER A 50 -4.04 2.45 1.26
N LEU A 51 -4.95 1.62 0.72
CA LEU A 51 -6.38 1.96 0.69
C LEU A 51 -6.98 2.07 2.09
N LEU A 52 -6.57 1.22 3.02
CA LEU A 52 -7.01 1.28 4.42
C LEU A 52 -6.56 2.58 5.09
N VAL A 53 -5.28 2.97 4.92
CA VAL A 53 -4.72 4.18 5.54
C VAL A 53 -5.39 5.45 5.04
N PHE A 54 -5.63 5.55 3.73
CA PHE A 54 -6.12 6.77 3.10
C PHE A 54 -7.65 6.77 2.88
N GLY A 55 -8.34 5.66 3.10
CA GLY A 55 -9.81 5.56 3.03
C GLY A 55 -10.45 5.78 1.65
N SER A 56 -9.68 6.18 0.64
CA SER A 56 -10.18 6.40 -0.72
C SER A 56 -9.14 6.03 -1.78
N THR A 57 -9.63 5.61 -2.95
CA THR A 57 -8.78 5.27 -4.09
C THR A 57 -8.00 6.48 -4.61
N ALA A 58 -8.58 7.67 -4.56
CA ALA A 58 -7.94 8.90 -5.03
C ALA A 58 -6.74 9.29 -4.16
N GLU A 59 -6.89 9.24 -2.83
CA GLU A 59 -5.82 9.57 -1.89
C GLU A 59 -4.74 8.49 -1.86
N ALA A 60 -5.13 7.21 -1.88
CA ALA A 60 -4.19 6.10 -2.01
C ALA A 60 -3.38 6.20 -3.31
N LYS A 61 -4.03 6.50 -4.45
CA LYS A 61 -3.34 6.76 -5.72
C LYS A 61 -2.35 7.92 -5.59
N HIS A 62 -2.77 9.03 -4.99
CA HIS A 62 -1.90 10.20 -4.80
C HIS A 62 -0.65 9.84 -3.98
N TYR A 63 -0.81 9.13 -2.86
CA TYR A 63 0.30 8.63 -2.05
C TYR A 63 1.23 7.73 -2.88
N LEU A 64 0.67 6.73 -3.56
CA LEU A 64 1.43 5.73 -4.32
C LEU A 64 2.27 6.35 -5.45
N GLN A 65 1.83 7.46 -6.02
CA GLN A 65 2.51 8.15 -7.12
C GLN A 65 3.41 9.31 -6.65
N LYS A 66 3.32 9.72 -5.38
CA LYS A 66 4.11 10.83 -4.85
C LYS A 66 5.48 10.36 -4.36
N PRO A 67 6.58 11.00 -4.77
CA PRO A 67 7.91 10.77 -4.20
C PRO A 67 7.93 11.08 -2.70
N LEU A 68 8.45 10.15 -1.89
CA LEU A 68 8.59 10.33 -0.45
C LEU A 68 10.05 10.42 -0.05
N THR A 69 10.40 11.41 0.78
CA THR A 69 11.75 11.57 1.33
C THR A 69 12.19 10.35 2.13
N ARG A 70 11.26 9.71 2.84
CA ARG A 70 11.47 8.48 3.61
C ARG A 70 11.83 7.27 2.75
N LEU A 71 11.38 7.26 1.50
CA LEU A 71 11.69 6.23 0.51
C LEU A 71 12.82 6.67 -0.42
N SER A 72 13.74 7.52 0.08
CA SER A 72 14.86 8.07 -0.70
C SER A 72 14.44 8.78 -1.99
N GLY A 73 13.29 9.46 -1.97
CA GLY A 73 12.74 10.16 -3.14
C GLY A 73 12.05 9.25 -4.16
N LYS A 74 11.87 7.96 -3.86
CA LYS A 74 11.09 7.02 -4.69
C LYS A 74 9.61 7.14 -4.38
N THR A 75 8.78 6.72 -5.32
CA THR A 75 7.35 6.57 -5.11
C THR A 75 7.07 5.24 -4.41
N PRO A 76 6.07 5.16 -3.51
CA PRO A 76 5.68 3.89 -2.89
C PRO A 76 5.35 2.82 -3.93
N LEU A 77 4.70 3.18 -5.04
CA LEU A 77 4.41 2.24 -6.12
C LEU A 77 5.68 1.64 -6.73
N HIS A 78 6.72 2.45 -6.94
CA HIS A 78 8.00 1.95 -7.43
C HIS A 78 8.64 0.98 -6.43
N CYS A 79 8.59 1.29 -5.14
CA CYS A 79 9.10 0.42 -4.08
C CYS A 79 8.35 -0.91 -3.98
N ILE A 80 7.02 -0.91 -4.10
CA ILE A 80 6.19 -2.13 -4.10
C ILE A 80 6.57 -3.06 -5.25
N LYS A 81 6.87 -2.50 -6.43
CA LYS A 81 7.24 -3.26 -7.63
C LYS A 81 8.66 -3.81 -7.62
N THR A 82 9.59 -3.11 -6.97
CA THR A 82 11.03 -3.39 -7.10
C THR A 82 11.45 -4.63 -6.30
N GLY A 83 10.79 -4.90 -5.17
CA GLY A 83 11.01 -6.14 -4.42
C GLY A 83 10.68 -6.04 -2.93
N ALA A 84 10.84 -7.17 -2.24
CA ALA A 84 10.43 -7.34 -0.84
C ALA A 84 11.04 -6.30 0.12
N ASN A 85 12.34 -6.01 0.02
CA ASN A 85 13.01 -5.09 0.93
C ASN A 85 12.45 -3.66 0.86
N THR A 86 12.24 -3.14 -0.35
CA THR A 86 11.67 -1.79 -0.52
C THR A 86 10.17 -1.75 -0.25
N ARG A 87 9.48 -2.89 -0.37
CA ARG A 87 8.07 -3.03 0.01
C ARG A 87 7.89 -3.00 1.53
N ASP A 88 8.77 -3.66 2.28
CA ASP A 88 8.76 -3.61 3.75
C ASP A 88 8.93 -2.17 4.27
N GLU A 89 9.71 -1.32 3.58
CA GLU A 89 9.81 0.12 3.90
C GLU A 89 8.48 0.85 3.73
N VAL A 90 7.70 0.52 2.68
CA VAL A 90 6.37 1.09 2.43
C VAL A 90 5.38 0.59 3.49
N ILE A 91 5.39 -0.70 3.81
CA ILE A 91 4.55 -1.29 4.85
C ILE A 91 4.80 -0.59 6.20
N ALA A 92 6.07 -0.43 6.57
CA ALA A 92 6.44 0.25 7.80
C ALA A 92 6.01 1.72 7.84
N ASP A 93 6.09 2.44 6.71
CA ASP A 93 5.59 3.82 6.61
C ASP A 93 4.07 3.90 6.77
N LEU A 94 3.33 2.98 6.15
CA LEU A 94 1.86 2.92 6.24
C LEU A 94 1.38 2.54 7.65
N ILE A 95 2.01 1.56 8.31
CA ILE A 95 1.65 1.19 9.69
C ILE A 95 1.85 2.38 10.64
N ARG A 96 2.94 3.14 10.49
CA ARG A 96 3.16 4.37 11.28
C ARG A 96 2.06 5.40 11.09
N LEU A 97 1.53 5.54 9.87
CA LEU A 97 0.42 6.45 9.59
C LEU A 97 -0.88 6.00 10.30
N ILE A 98 -1.16 4.69 10.32
CA ILE A 98 -2.30 4.11 11.05
C ILE A 98 -2.18 4.34 12.56
N GLU A 99 -0.98 4.15 13.12
CA GLU A 99 -0.71 4.31 14.55
C GLU A 99 -0.71 5.78 15.01
N GLY A 100 -0.94 6.74 14.11
CA GLY A 100 -1.01 8.16 14.45
C GLY A 100 0.36 8.81 14.67
N TYR A 101 1.46 8.18 14.22
CA TYR A 101 2.78 8.81 14.18
C TYR A 101 2.83 9.83 13.03
N VAL A 102 2.14 10.96 13.22
CA VAL A 102 2.26 12.14 12.37
C VAL A 102 3.56 12.86 12.74
N PHE A 103 4.48 12.98 11.79
CA PHE A 103 5.66 13.82 11.94
C PHE A 103 5.33 15.25 11.55
#